data_AF-A0AA91PUS6-F1
#
_entry.id   AF-A0AA91PUS6-F1
#
_cell.length_a   1.000
_cell.length_b   1.000
_cell.length_c   1.000
_cell.angle_alpha   90.00
_cell.angle_beta   90.00
_cell.angle_gamma   90.00
#
_symmetry.space_group_name_H-M   'P 1'
#
loop_
_entity.id
_entity.type
_entity.pdbx_description
1 polymer ?
#
loop_
_entity_poly.entity_id
_entity_poly.type
_entity_poly.pdbx_seq_one_letter_code
_entity_poly.pdbx_strand_id
1 'polypeptide(L)'
;MIIDNLLLWNEFRGLLNNIYIQIFVWIVIADIVTGICKGIFVKETNSTKGLMGIVKHLLVVGLVLIAYPYLKIMGFEGVATAFVFSYIAVYGISVIENLGQLGIPVPEFVKNRFSKLKETSEKQGEEENGGKK
;
A
#
# COMPACT_ATOMS: atom_id res chain seq x y z
N MET A 1 -8.11 13.18 -26.59
CA MET A 1 -8.47 13.75 -25.28
C MET A 1 -7.41 14.78 -24.93
N ILE A 2 -7.77 16.05 -24.83
CA ILE A 2 -6.86 17.10 -24.35
C ILE A 2 -7.01 17.13 -22.83
N ILE A 3 -5.92 16.93 -22.09
CA ILE A 3 -5.94 17.06 -20.64
C ILE A 3 -6.05 18.55 -20.30
N ASP A 4 -7.12 18.93 -19.61
CA ASP A 4 -7.28 20.28 -19.09
C ASP A 4 -6.38 20.45 -17.86
N ASN A 5 -5.32 21.24 -18.02
CA ASN A 5 -4.36 21.51 -16.96
C ASN A 5 -4.98 22.25 -15.76
N LEU A 6 -6.01 23.07 -15.99
CA LEU A 6 -6.71 23.78 -14.92
C LEU A 6 -7.55 22.80 -14.10
N LEU A 7 -8.26 21.89 -14.78
CA LEU A 7 -9.01 20.82 -14.13
C LEU A 7 -8.08 19.90 -13.33
N LEU A 8 -6.97 19.49 -13.92
CA LEU A 8 -5.97 18.64 -13.26
C LEU A 8 -5.40 19.31 -12.01
N TRP A 9 -5.08 20.61 -12.09
CA TRP A 9 -4.59 21.37 -10.94
C TRP A 9 -5.60 21.46 -9.79
N ASN A 10 -6.90 21.61 -10.11
CA ASN A 10 -7.96 21.59 -9.12
C ASN A 10 -8.04 20.22 -8.40
N GLU A 11 -7.91 19.12 -9.14
CA GLU A 11 -7.88 17.77 -8.56
C GLU A 11 -6.66 17.57 -7.64
N PHE A 12 -5.46 18.04 -8.05
CA PHE A 12 -4.26 17.99 -7.21
C PHE A 12 -4.42 18.78 -5.90
N ARG A 13 -5.00 19.99 -5.96
CA ARG A 13 -5.30 20.78 -4.75
C ARG A 13 -6.32 20.09 -3.84
N GLY A 14 -7.25 19.35 -4.43
CA GLY A 14 -8.28 18.59 -3.72
C GLY A 14 -7.78 17.32 -3.03
N LEU A 15 -6.57 16.83 -3.35
CA LEU A 15 -6.05 15.55 -2.81
C LEU A 15 -6.04 15.51 -1.29
N LEU A 16 -5.58 16.58 -0.62
CA LEU A 16 -5.48 16.62 0.84
C LEU A 16 -6.85 16.64 1.53
N ASN A 17 -7.90 17.06 0.82
CA ASN A 17 -9.27 17.06 1.34
C ASN A 17 -10.04 15.77 1.00
N ASN A 18 -9.46 14.89 0.18
CA ASN A 18 -10.09 13.64 -0.21
C ASN A 18 -9.93 12.58 0.89
N ILE A 19 -11.04 12.08 1.41
CA ILE A 19 -11.06 11.13 2.54
C ILE A 19 -10.32 9.83 2.23
N TYR A 20 -10.40 9.32 1.00
CA TYR A 20 -9.72 8.07 0.62
C TYR A 20 -8.20 8.25 0.60
N ILE A 21 -7.73 9.39 0.11
CA ILE A 21 -6.30 9.74 0.11
C ILE A 21 -5.81 9.97 1.55
N GLN A 22 -6.60 10.61 2.40
CA GLN A 22 -6.26 10.77 3.83
C GLN A 22 -6.09 9.41 4.52
N ILE A 23 -7.06 8.50 4.35
CA ILE A 23 -6.98 7.14 4.92
C ILE A 23 -5.75 6.41 4.39
N PHE A 24 -5.47 6.51 3.08
CA PHE A 24 -4.29 5.93 2.46
C PHE A 24 -2.98 6.47 3.07
N VAL A 25 -2.85 7.78 3.23
CA VAL A 25 -1.64 8.38 3.83
C VAL A 25 -1.49 7.92 5.29
N TRP A 26 -2.59 7.90 6.06
CA TRP A 26 -2.56 7.45 7.45
C TRP A 26 -2.15 5.98 7.59
N ILE A 27 -2.64 5.09 6.72
CA ILE A 27 -2.27 3.66 6.80
C ILE A 27 -0.80 3.44 6.39
N VAL A 28 -0.27 4.20 5.43
CA VAL A 28 1.15 4.16 5.07
C VAL A 28 2.01 4.64 6.24
N ILE A 29 1.62 5.73 6.92
CA ILE A 29 2.33 6.22 8.11
C ILE A 29 2.31 5.16 9.21
N ALA A 30 1.16 4.54 9.45
CA ALA A 30 1.04 3.45 10.42
C ALA A 30 1.95 2.26 10.06
N ASP A 31 2.08 1.92 8.78
CA ASP A 31 2.95 0.84 8.33
C ASP A 31 4.43 1.15 8.57
N ILE A 32 4.86 2.38 8.25
CA ILE A 32 6.23 2.84 8.52
C ILE A 32 6.52 2.78 10.02
N VAL A 33 5.62 3.31 10.86
CA VAL A 33 5.80 3.34 12.32
C VAL A 33 5.86 1.92 12.89
N THR A 34 4.91 1.06 12.54
CA THR A 34 4.88 -0.33 13.02
C THR A 34 6.07 -1.14 12.51
N GLY A 35 6.52 -0.89 11.27
CA GLY A 35 7.71 -1.52 10.69
C GLY A 35 9.00 -1.10 11.41
N ILE A 36 9.14 0.17 11.79
CA ILE A 36 10.27 0.66 12.60
C ILE A 36 10.24 0.02 13.98
N CYS A 37 9.09 0.03 14.67
CA CYS A 37 8.94 -0.60 15.99
C CYS A 37 9.35 -2.08 15.92
N LYS A 38 8.82 -2.82 14.94
CA LYS A 38 9.16 -4.22 14.70
C LYS A 38 10.66 -4.44 14.54
N GLY A 39 11.32 -3.61 13.72
CA GLY A 39 12.78 -3.67 13.57
C GLY A 39 13.51 -3.56 14.91
N ILE A 40 13.15 -2.55 15.72
CA ILE A 40 13.77 -2.28 17.02
C ILE A 40 13.56 -3.44 18.00
N PHE A 41 12.33 -3.95 18.13
CA PHE A 41 11.98 -4.96 19.14
C PHE A 41 12.42 -6.38 18.75
N VAL A 42 12.43 -6.72 17.46
CA VAL A 42 12.85 -8.04 16.96
C VAL A 42 14.37 -8.12 16.75
N LYS A 43 15.12 -7.02 16.99
CA LYS A 43 16.59 -6.91 16.86
C LYS A 43 17.14 -7.26 15.46
N GLU A 44 16.30 -7.20 14.44
CA GLU A 44 16.62 -7.54 13.03
C GLU A 44 16.88 -6.28 12.18
N THR A 45 17.47 -5.22 12.75
CA THR A 45 17.68 -3.97 12.00
C THR A 45 18.99 -3.97 11.22
N ASN A 46 18.89 -4.09 9.90
CA ASN A 46 19.91 -3.60 8.99
C ASN A 46 19.46 -2.20 8.49
N SER A 47 20.26 -1.17 8.75
CA SER A 47 19.93 0.23 8.38
C SER A 47 19.64 0.39 6.88
N THR A 48 20.35 -0.34 6.01
CA THR A 48 20.10 -0.37 4.57
C THR A 48 18.72 -0.94 4.23
N LYS A 49 18.28 -1.99 4.95
CA LYS A 49 16.92 -2.54 4.78
C LYS A 49 15.85 -1.53 5.24
N GLY A 50 16.09 -0.83 6.34
CA GLY A 50 15.18 0.21 6.85
C GLY A 50 15.01 1.38 5.89
N LEU A 51 16.12 1.91 5.36
CA LEU A 51 16.09 2.99 4.37
C LEU A 51 15.40 2.57 3.07
N MET A 52 15.70 1.37 2.56
CA MET A 52 15.03 0.81 1.39
C MET A 52 13.53 0.65 1.63
N GLY A 53 13.12 0.29 2.84
CA GLY A 53 11.73 0.30 3.28
C GLY A 53 11.10 1.67 3.07
N ILE A 54 11.64 2.71 3.69
CA ILE A 54 11.11 4.09 3.59
C ILE A 54 11.02 4.56 2.13
N VAL A 55 12.05 4.32 1.32
CA VAL A 55 12.06 4.69 -0.11
C VAL A 55 10.90 4.02 -0.86
N LYS A 56 10.63 2.73 -0.63
CA LYS A 56 9.50 2.03 -1.25
C LYS A 56 8.16 2.69 -0.90
N HIS A 57 7.96 3.10 0.35
CA HIS A 57 6.72 3.76 0.77
C HIS A 57 6.56 5.12 0.08
N LEU A 58 7.63 5.91 0.00
CA LEU A 58 7.60 7.21 -0.70
C LEU A 58 7.28 7.07 -2.19
N LEU A 59 7.87 6.07 -2.86
CA LEU A 59 7.58 5.80 -4.28
C LEU A 59 6.12 5.42 -4.51
N VAL A 60 5.55 4.58 -3.63
CA VAL A 60 4.15 4.17 -3.74
C VAL A 60 3.20 5.33 -3.41
N VAL A 61 3.49 6.13 -2.39
CA VAL A 61 2.71 7.35 -2.10
C VAL A 61 2.74 8.30 -3.31
N GLY A 62 3.92 8.56 -3.87
CA GLY A 62 4.06 9.37 -5.07
C GLY A 62 3.24 8.83 -6.25
N LEU A 63 3.32 7.51 -6.50
CA LEU A 63 2.52 6.84 -7.52
C LEU A 63 1.01 7.06 -7.33
N VAL A 64 0.50 6.87 -6.11
CA VAL A 64 -0.94 7.01 -5.83
C VAL A 64 -1.40 8.46 -5.98
N LEU A 65 -0.63 9.42 -5.43
CA LEU A 65 -0.96 10.85 -5.51
C LEU A 65 -0.91 11.39 -6.94
N ILE A 66 -0.03 10.85 -7.79
CA ILE A 66 0.02 11.20 -9.21
C ILE A 66 -1.13 10.52 -9.96
N ALA A 67 -1.31 9.21 -9.82
CA ALA A 67 -2.26 8.46 -10.63
C ALA A 67 -3.73 8.81 -10.34
N TYR A 68 -4.09 9.11 -9.09
CA TYR A 68 -5.49 9.34 -8.71
C TYR A 68 -6.15 10.53 -9.45
N PRO A 69 -5.56 11.74 -9.49
CA PRO A 69 -6.10 12.85 -10.29
C PRO A 69 -6.24 12.52 -11.77
N TYR A 70 -5.23 11.84 -12.36
CA TYR A 70 -5.27 11.45 -13.78
C TYR A 70 -6.43 10.48 -14.06
N LEU A 71 -6.64 9.47 -13.22
CA LEU A 71 -7.75 8.54 -13.40
C LEU A 71 -9.11 9.24 -13.27
N LYS A 72 -9.24 10.22 -12.37
CA LYS A 72 -10.46 11.02 -12.25
C LYS A 72 -10.75 11.86 -13.49
N ILE A 73 -9.77 12.62 -14.00
CA ILE A 73 -9.99 13.47 -15.19
C ILE A 73 -10.23 12.66 -16.47
N MET A 74 -9.78 11.40 -16.49
CA MET A 74 -10.07 10.45 -17.58
C MET A 74 -11.48 9.86 -17.52
N GLY A 75 -12.28 10.21 -16.50
CA GLY A 75 -13.63 9.68 -16.29
C GLY A 75 -13.65 8.30 -15.62
N PHE A 76 -12.53 7.82 -15.08
CA PHE A 76 -12.42 6.53 -14.41
C PHE A 76 -12.50 6.65 -12.88
N GLU A 77 -13.45 7.42 -12.35
CA GLU A 77 -13.53 7.69 -10.90
C GLU A 77 -13.67 6.43 -10.03
N GLY A 78 -14.45 5.46 -10.50
CA GLY A 78 -14.59 4.16 -9.83
C GLY A 78 -13.26 3.39 -9.78
N VAL A 79 -12.49 3.43 -10.88
CA VAL A 79 -11.17 2.80 -10.95
C VAL A 79 -10.17 3.55 -10.08
N ALA A 80 -10.19 4.89 -10.07
CA ALA A 80 -9.36 5.71 -9.20
C ALA A 80 -9.58 5.36 -7.72
N THR A 81 -10.84 5.18 -7.33
CA THR A 81 -11.21 4.78 -5.97
C THR A 81 -10.73 3.36 -5.69
N ALA A 82 -11.05 2.38 -6.55
CA ALA A 82 -10.59 1.00 -6.38
C ALA A 82 -9.05 0.89 -6.31
N PHE A 83 -8.34 1.71 -7.08
CA PHE A 83 -6.89 1.81 -7.08
C PHE A 83 -6.33 2.32 -5.75
N VAL A 84 -6.93 3.36 -5.14
CA VAL A 84 -6.52 3.81 -3.80
C VAL A 84 -6.84 2.74 -2.76
N PHE A 85 -8.02 2.13 -2.83
CA PHE A 85 -8.44 1.07 -1.90
C PHE A 85 -7.57 -0.19 -1.98
N SER A 86 -7.05 -0.54 -3.17
CA SER A 86 -6.14 -1.67 -3.30
C SER A 86 -4.82 -1.41 -2.55
N TYR A 87 -4.28 -0.20 -2.62
CA TYR A 87 -3.11 0.18 -1.83
C TYR A 87 -3.41 0.31 -0.34
N ILE A 88 -4.58 0.84 0.05
CA ILE A 88 -5.03 0.81 1.46
C ILE A 88 -5.03 -0.62 1.98
N ALA A 89 -5.54 -1.58 1.19
CA ALA A 89 -5.51 -2.98 1.56
C ALA A 89 -4.05 -3.46 1.71
N VAL A 90 -3.18 -3.27 0.71
CA VAL A 90 -1.77 -3.69 0.76
C VAL A 90 -1.06 -3.18 2.03
N TYR A 91 -1.21 -1.90 2.36
CA TYR A 91 -0.61 -1.32 3.58
C TYR A 91 -1.29 -1.78 4.86
N GLY A 92 -2.62 -1.93 4.85
CA GLY A 92 -3.36 -2.48 5.98
C GLY A 92 -2.90 -3.90 6.34
N ILE A 93 -2.62 -4.73 5.34
CA ILE A 93 -2.05 -6.07 5.54
C ILE A 93 -0.68 -5.97 6.20
N SER A 94 0.21 -5.13 5.66
CA SER A 94 1.57 -4.94 6.21
C SER A 94 1.56 -4.45 7.67
N VAL A 95 0.68 -3.50 8.01
CA VAL A 95 0.47 -3.06 9.40
C VAL A 95 0.11 -4.24 10.30
N ILE A 96 -0.86 -5.05 9.87
CA ILE A 96 -1.33 -6.19 10.67
C ILE A 96 -0.22 -7.23 10.87
N GLU A 97 0.58 -7.51 9.84
CA GLU A 97 1.74 -8.39 9.95
C GLU A 97 2.78 -7.85 10.94
N ASN A 98 3.08 -6.55 10.88
CA ASN A 98 4.00 -5.90 11.81
C ASN A 98 3.50 -5.98 13.27
N LEU A 99 2.20 -5.74 13.50
CA LEU A 99 1.58 -5.87 14.82
C LEU A 99 1.65 -7.32 15.33
N GLY A 100 1.37 -8.30 14.48
CA GLY A 100 1.47 -9.72 14.82
C GLY A 100 2.89 -10.14 15.23
N GLN A 101 3.91 -9.63 14.53
CA GLN A 101 5.33 -9.88 14.87
C GLN A 101 5.77 -9.17 16.17
N LEU A 102 5.11 -8.06 16.52
CA LEU A 102 5.30 -7.38 17.80
C LEU A 102 4.57 -8.05 18.97
N GLY A 103 3.85 -9.15 18.73
CA GLY A 103 3.07 -9.85 19.76
C GLY A 103 1.76 -9.14 20.14
N ILE A 104 1.37 -8.11 19.39
CA ILE A 104 0.09 -7.43 19.60
C ILE A 104 -1.03 -8.36 19.12
N PRO A 105 -2.07 -8.61 19.93
CA PRO A 105 -3.15 -9.52 19.56
C PRO A 105 -3.89 -8.98 18.32
N VAL A 106 -3.90 -9.80 17.27
CA VAL A 106 -4.64 -9.56 16.03
C VAL A 106 -5.71 -10.66 15.92
N PRO A 107 -6.95 -10.33 15.52
CA PRO A 107 -8.01 -11.33 15.37
C PRO A 107 -7.60 -12.52 14.47
N GLU A 108 -7.94 -13.75 14.88
CA GLU A 108 -7.52 -14.96 14.16
C GLU A 108 -8.06 -15.04 12.73
N PHE A 109 -9.27 -14.52 12.49
CA PHE A 109 -9.85 -14.49 11.13
C PHE A 109 -8.98 -13.69 10.16
N VAL A 110 -8.25 -12.69 10.66
CA VAL A 110 -7.36 -11.85 9.89
C VAL A 110 -6.07 -12.62 9.57
N LYS A 111 -5.43 -13.22 10.58
CA LYS A 111 -4.24 -14.06 10.41
C LYS A 111 -4.47 -15.22 9.42
N ASN A 112 -5.59 -15.93 9.55
CA ASN A 112 -5.92 -17.10 8.74
C ASN A 112 -6.23 -16.77 7.27
N ARG A 113 -6.68 -15.54 6.99
CA ARG A 113 -6.92 -15.10 5.61
C ARG A 113 -5.64 -14.66 4.93
N PHE A 114 -4.69 -14.09 5.68
CA PHE A 114 -3.39 -13.71 5.14
C PHE A 114 -2.49 -14.89 4.80
N SER A 115 -2.42 -15.91 5.66
CA SER A 115 -1.66 -17.13 5.35
C SER A 115 -2.14 -17.78 4.06
N LYS A 116 -3.46 -17.89 3.87
CA LYS A 116 -4.06 -18.42 2.63
C LYS A 116 -3.76 -17.56 1.39
N LEU A 117 -3.78 -16.24 1.50
CA LEU A 117 -3.44 -15.35 0.39
C LEU A 117 -1.98 -15.53 -0.03
N LYS A 118 -1.06 -15.60 0.93
CA LYS A 118 0.36 -15.81 0.67
C LYS A 118 0.64 -17.15 0.00
N GLU A 119 0.03 -18.23 0.49
CA GLU A 119 0.10 -19.56 -0.15
C GLU A 119 -0.43 -19.54 -1.58
N THR A 120 -1.45 -18.73 -1.88
CA THR A 120 -2.02 -18.63 -3.23
C THR A 120 -1.09 -17.85 -4.17
N SER A 121 -0.51 -16.75 -3.68
CA SER A 121 0.44 -15.94 -4.46
C SER A 121 1.74 -16.67 -4.78
N GLU A 122 2.28 -17.45 -3.84
CA GLU A 122 3.48 -18.27 -4.05
C GLU A 122 3.22 -19.38 -5.09
N LYS A 123 2.06 -20.06 -5.03
CA LYS A 123 1.67 -21.07 -6.01
C LYS A 123 1.48 -20.52 -7.43
N GLN A 124 0.89 -19.33 -7.57
CA GLN A 124 0.73 -18.68 -8.89
C GLN A 124 2.08 -18.28 -9.51
N GLY A 125 3.03 -17.81 -8.70
CA GLY A 125 4.38 -17.47 -9.18
C GLY A 125 5.22 -18.69 -9.59
N GLU A 126 4.94 -19.87 -9.03
CA GLU A 126 5.56 -21.13 -9.43
C GLU A 126 4.96 -21.69 -10.73
N GLU A 127 3.64 -21.58 -10.93
CA GLU A 127 2.96 -22.00 -12.17
C GLU A 127 3.37 -21.14 -13.38
N GLU A 128 3.53 -19.82 -13.22
CA GLU A 128 4.01 -18.94 -14.30
C GLU A 128 5.48 -19.21 -14.70
N ASN A 129 6.33 -19.65 -13.76
CA ASN A 129 7.72 -20.01 -14.03
C ASN A 129 7.89 -21.48 -14.49
N GLY A 130 6.92 -22.35 -14.23
CA GLY A 130 6.93 -23.76 -14.64
C GLY A 130 6.50 -24.01 -16.10
N GLY A 131 5.87 -23.02 -16.75
CA GLY A 131 5.40 -23.10 -18.15
C GLY A 131 6.46 -22.78 -19.22
N LYS A 132 7.71 -22.48 -18.83
CA LYS A 132 8.85 -22.30 -19.75
C LYS A 132 9.90 -23.39 -19.52
N LYS A 133 9.62 -24.60 -19.99
CA LYS A 133 10.64 -25.59 -20.34
C LYS A 133 10.27 -26.27 -21.65
#